data_AF-A0A6F9ASN3-F1
#
_entry.id   AF-A0A6F9ASN3-F1
#
_cell.length_a   1.000
_cell.length_b   1.000
_cell.length_c   1.000
_cell.angle_alpha   90.00
_cell.angle_beta   90.00
_cell.angle_gamma   90.00
#
_symmetry.space_group_name_H-M   'P 1'
#
loop_
_entity.id
_entity.type
_entity.pdbx_description
1 polymer ?
#
loop_
_entity_poly.entity_id
_entity_poly.type
_entity_poly.pdbx_seq_one_letter_code
_entity_poly.pdbx_strand_id
1 'polypeptide(L)'
;MEETATTEEAEELKTSSEGIAFLSSIGATEMQQCVFEDSLVTVSEGGRELGEFKVTVERSSCREQPCLLLHAHSHGAIDNTPCGTAITAYLSLNLETLEQNHHEYVKDHRLDRKCHMVQRDGQLVVNKITTVGERELGCRQQTVGEEVVEVFGVERTVDLVEDIPATWHCYFLPDG
;
A
#
# COMPACT_ATOMS: atom_id res chain seq x y z
N MET A 1 -36.27 -26.90 -11.58
CA MET A 1 -36.07 -26.36 -10.22
C MET A 1 -35.34 -25.06 -10.45
N GLU A 2 -36.11 -23.97 -10.44
CA GLU A 2 -35.66 -22.63 -10.81
C GLU A 2 -35.08 -22.00 -9.55
N GLU A 3 -33.77 -21.75 -9.56
CA GLU A 3 -33.05 -21.13 -8.45
C GLU A 3 -33.29 -19.62 -8.53
N THR A 4 -34.24 -19.14 -7.72
CA THR A 4 -34.53 -17.72 -7.57
C THR A 4 -33.38 -17.05 -6.85
N ALA A 5 -32.56 -16.30 -7.58
CA ALA A 5 -31.56 -15.40 -7.02
C ALA A 5 -32.27 -14.30 -6.20
N THR A 6 -32.14 -14.35 -4.89
CA THR A 6 -32.53 -13.27 -3.98
C THR A 6 -31.54 -12.13 -4.15
N THR A 7 -32.00 -11.03 -4.74
CA THR A 7 -31.30 -9.74 -4.74
C THR A 7 -31.32 -9.19 -3.31
N GLU A 8 -30.23 -9.37 -2.56
CA GLU A 8 -30.01 -8.59 -1.34
C GLU A 8 -29.75 -7.13 -1.75
N GLU A 9 -30.73 -6.26 -1.51
CA GLU A 9 -30.51 -4.81 -1.58
C GLU A 9 -29.45 -4.44 -0.53
N ALA A 10 -28.31 -3.92 -0.99
CA ALA A 10 -27.28 -3.39 -0.12
C ALA A 10 -27.84 -2.18 0.65
N GLU A 11 -28.14 -2.35 1.93
CA GLU A 11 -28.52 -1.24 2.81
C GLU A 11 -27.41 -0.17 2.79
N GLU A 12 -27.80 1.07 2.48
CA GLU A 12 -26.93 2.23 2.58
C GLU A 12 -26.45 2.40 4.03
N LEU A 13 -25.17 2.13 4.28
CA LEU A 13 -24.54 2.35 5.58
C LEU A 13 -24.56 3.85 5.91
N LYS A 14 -25.44 4.25 6.82
CA LYS A 14 -25.55 5.65 7.28
C LYS A 14 -24.73 5.85 8.55
N THR A 15 -23.84 6.83 8.52
CA THR A 15 -23.09 7.27 9.71
C THR A 15 -24.05 7.82 10.77
N SER A 16 -23.81 7.50 12.04
CA SER A 16 -24.60 8.03 13.15
C SER A 16 -24.31 9.51 13.39
N SER A 17 -25.32 10.26 13.86
CA SER A 17 -25.17 11.67 14.25
C SER A 17 -24.09 11.86 15.32
N GLU A 18 -23.98 10.89 16.24
CA GLU A 18 -23.00 10.87 17.31
C GLU A 18 -21.58 10.73 16.77
N GLY A 19 -21.37 9.89 15.74
CA GLY A 19 -20.06 9.71 15.11
C GLY A 19 -19.59 10.98 14.38
N ILE A 20 -20.50 11.64 13.68
CA ILE A 20 -20.20 12.92 13.01
C ILE A 20 -19.84 13.99 14.05
N ALA A 21 -20.64 14.10 15.12
CA ALA A 21 -20.39 15.07 16.19
C ALA A 21 -19.05 14.82 16.89
N PHE A 22 -18.70 13.55 17.14
CA PHE A 22 -17.42 13.18 17.72
C PHE A 22 -16.25 13.56 16.80
N LEU A 23 -16.28 13.19 15.52
CA LEU A 23 -15.20 13.55 14.59
C LEU A 23 -15.06 15.07 14.43
N SER A 24 -16.19 15.79 14.41
CA SER A 24 -16.19 17.26 14.35
C SER A 24 -15.68 17.92 15.63
N SER A 25 -15.65 17.20 16.76
CA SER A 25 -15.09 17.69 18.02
C SER A 25 -13.56 17.61 18.08
N ILE A 26 -12.95 16.85 17.17
CA ILE A 26 -11.49 16.72 17.09
C ILE A 26 -10.94 17.92 16.30
N GLY A 27 -10.50 18.95 17.01
CA GLY A 27 -9.92 20.14 16.43
C GLY A 27 -8.40 20.13 16.46
N ALA A 28 -7.82 21.25 16.01
CA ALA A 28 -6.36 21.43 15.97
C ALA A 28 -5.69 21.30 17.36
N THR A 29 -6.39 21.63 18.44
CA THR A 29 -5.88 21.51 19.82
C THR A 29 -5.76 20.05 20.24
N GLU A 30 -6.79 19.25 19.99
CA GLU A 30 -6.81 17.81 20.25
C GLU A 30 -5.75 17.11 19.40
N MET A 31 -5.65 17.46 18.11
CA MET A 31 -4.66 16.90 17.20
C MET A 31 -3.21 17.19 17.61
N GLN A 32 -2.95 18.34 18.25
CA GLN A 32 -1.62 18.65 18.78
C GLN A 32 -1.17 17.71 19.92
N GLN A 33 -2.11 17.01 20.55
CA GLN A 33 -1.86 16.00 21.57
C GLN A 33 -1.69 14.59 20.98
N CYS A 34 -2.03 14.38 19.71
CA CYS A 34 -1.94 13.09 19.01
C CYS A 34 -0.51 12.77 18.53
N VAL A 35 0.51 13.04 19.34
CA VAL A 35 1.91 12.69 19.07
C VAL A 35 2.28 11.50 19.94
N PHE A 36 2.48 10.34 19.32
CA PHE A 36 2.75 9.09 20.03
C PHE A 36 3.47 8.09 19.14
N GLU A 37 4.06 7.10 19.79
CA GLU A 37 4.58 5.89 19.16
C GLU A 37 3.99 4.71 19.92
N ASP A 38 3.52 3.70 19.18
CA ASP A 38 3.01 2.46 19.76
C ASP A 38 3.35 1.28 18.86
N SER A 39 3.49 0.09 19.45
CA SER A 39 3.72 -1.15 18.71
C SER A 39 3.03 -2.34 19.34
N LEU A 40 2.57 -3.25 18.48
CA LEU A 40 1.91 -4.50 18.82
C LEU A 40 2.63 -5.63 18.10
N VAL A 41 3.17 -6.58 18.86
CA VAL A 41 3.84 -7.77 18.32
C VAL A 41 2.92 -8.98 18.46
N THR A 42 2.79 -9.75 17.39
CA THR A 42 2.09 -11.04 17.39
C THR A 42 3.11 -12.15 17.61
N VAL A 43 2.86 -13.04 18.57
CA VAL A 43 3.74 -14.16 18.91
C VAL A 43 3.02 -15.50 18.77
N SER A 44 3.76 -16.54 18.39
CA SER A 44 3.28 -17.93 18.42
C SER A 44 3.18 -18.44 19.85
N GLU A 45 2.52 -19.60 20.03
CA GLU A 45 2.50 -20.29 21.32
C GLU A 45 3.92 -20.63 21.83
N GLY A 46 4.87 -20.89 20.92
CA GLY A 46 6.28 -21.12 21.25
C GLY A 46 7.09 -19.85 21.52
N GLY A 47 6.45 -18.67 21.57
CA GLY A 47 7.10 -17.39 21.83
C GLY A 47 7.87 -16.79 20.65
N ARG A 48 7.70 -17.34 19.43
CA ARG A 48 8.32 -16.78 18.22
C ARG A 48 7.47 -15.60 17.71
N GLU A 49 8.10 -14.47 17.43
CA GLU A 49 7.44 -13.35 16.75
C GLU A 49 7.00 -13.75 15.34
N LEU A 50 5.73 -13.49 15.04
CA LEU A 50 5.07 -13.80 13.76
C LEU A 50 4.83 -12.54 12.92
N GLY A 51 4.81 -11.37 13.57
CA GLY A 51 4.63 -10.09 12.91
C GLY A 51 4.55 -8.95 13.92
N GLU A 52 4.64 -7.74 13.41
CA GLU A 52 4.58 -6.51 14.17
C GLU A 52 3.67 -5.52 13.45
N PHE A 53 2.89 -4.77 14.24
CA PHE A 53 2.30 -3.51 13.84
C PHE A 53 2.96 -2.40 14.66
N LYS A 54 3.36 -1.32 14.02
CA LYS A 54 3.91 -0.15 14.70
C LYS A 54 3.42 1.12 14.03
N VAL A 55 3.14 2.12 14.85
CA VAL A 55 2.66 3.43 14.42
C VAL A 55 3.44 4.51 15.14
N THR A 56 3.84 5.54 14.40
CA THR A 56 4.38 6.78 14.94
C THR A 56 3.62 7.96 14.37
N VAL A 57 3.35 8.94 15.22
CA VAL A 57 2.76 10.22 14.84
C VAL A 57 3.62 11.33 15.40
N GLU A 58 4.17 12.15 14.53
CA GLU A 58 5.12 13.21 14.87
C GLU A 58 4.65 14.56 14.33
N ARG A 59 5.08 15.66 14.96
CA ARG A 59 4.84 17.00 14.40
C ARG A 59 5.77 17.23 13.22
N SER A 60 5.23 17.79 12.15
CA SER A 60 5.99 18.09 10.96
C SER A 60 5.47 19.36 10.27
N SER A 61 6.07 19.70 9.14
CA SER A 61 5.59 20.74 8.26
C SER A 61 5.55 20.24 6.81
N CYS A 62 4.42 20.42 6.14
CA CYS A 62 4.25 20.09 4.74
C CYS A 62 3.89 21.39 4.01
N ARG A 63 4.61 21.72 2.92
CA ARG A 63 4.41 22.98 2.17
C ARG A 63 4.39 24.22 3.09
N GLU A 64 5.31 24.26 4.05
CA GLU A 64 5.46 25.34 5.05
C GLU A 64 4.28 25.49 6.04
N GLN A 65 3.33 24.56 6.05
CA GLN A 65 2.21 24.54 6.98
C GLN A 65 2.39 23.47 8.07
N PRO A 66 2.05 23.76 9.34
CA PRO A 66 2.08 22.75 10.40
C PRO A 66 1.17 21.56 10.08
N CYS A 67 1.69 20.35 10.29
CA CYS A 67 0.99 19.10 10.02
C CYS A 67 1.47 17.99 10.97
N LEU A 68 0.87 16.81 10.85
CA LEU A 68 1.35 15.59 11.48
C LEU A 68 1.93 14.65 10.42
N LEU A 69 3.05 14.01 10.75
CA LEU A 69 3.62 12.90 9.99
C LEU A 69 3.22 11.60 10.68
N LEU A 70 2.39 10.81 10.01
CA LEU A 70 2.01 9.46 10.39
C LEU A 70 2.93 8.48 9.66
N HIS A 71 3.53 7.55 10.40
CA HIS A 71 4.15 6.36 9.83
C HIS A 71 3.55 5.13 10.50
N ALA A 72 2.78 4.35 9.75
CA ALA A 72 2.24 3.08 10.20
C ALA A 72 2.84 1.95 9.36
N HIS A 73 3.28 0.88 10.00
CA HIS A 73 3.83 -0.30 9.35
C HIS A 73 3.29 -1.56 10.01
N SER A 74 2.93 -2.52 9.17
CA SER A 74 2.61 -3.88 9.56
C SER A 74 3.46 -4.83 8.72
N HIS A 75 4.11 -5.79 9.35
CA HIS A 75 4.78 -6.86 8.63
C HIS A 75 4.59 -8.19 9.33
N GLY A 76 4.67 -9.26 8.55
CA GLY A 76 4.56 -10.64 9.02
C GLY A 76 4.86 -11.61 7.89
N ALA A 77 4.37 -12.83 8.03
CA ALA A 77 4.47 -13.83 6.97
C ALA A 77 3.22 -14.71 6.89
N ILE A 78 2.80 -15.03 5.66
CA ILE A 78 1.76 -16.02 5.36
C ILE A 78 2.45 -17.20 4.68
N ASP A 79 2.32 -18.42 5.21
CA ASP A 79 3.01 -19.61 4.70
C ASP A 79 4.53 -19.39 4.51
N ASN A 80 5.17 -18.72 5.48
CA ASN A 80 6.57 -18.27 5.42
C ASN A 80 6.92 -17.24 4.33
N THR A 81 5.94 -16.77 3.55
CA THR A 81 6.12 -15.69 2.57
C THR A 81 5.97 -14.34 3.27
N PRO A 82 7.01 -13.49 3.34
CA PRO A 82 6.89 -12.19 4.00
C PRO A 82 5.88 -11.29 3.30
N CYS A 83 5.04 -10.63 4.09
CA CYS A 83 4.04 -9.68 3.62
C CYS A 83 3.97 -8.48 4.57
N GLY A 84 3.40 -7.39 4.09
CA GLY A 84 3.24 -6.21 4.93
C GLY A 84 2.57 -5.04 4.24
N THR A 85 2.32 -4.03 5.04
CA THR A 85 1.71 -2.76 4.68
C THR A 85 2.50 -1.64 5.34
N ALA A 86 2.85 -0.60 4.59
CA ALA A 86 3.48 0.61 5.09
C ALA A 86 2.70 1.83 4.60
N ILE A 87 2.35 2.72 5.51
CA ILE A 87 1.68 3.99 5.24
C ILE A 87 2.54 5.10 5.81
N THR A 88 2.91 6.06 4.98
CA THR A 88 3.50 7.33 5.38
C THR A 88 2.57 8.44 4.93
N ALA A 89 2.01 9.22 5.85
CA ALA A 89 1.05 10.27 5.53
C ALA A 89 1.37 11.58 6.24
N TYR A 90 1.24 12.69 5.50
CA TYR A 90 1.16 14.03 6.03
C TYR A 90 -0.31 14.40 6.19
N LEU A 91 -0.71 14.71 7.42
CA LEU A 91 -2.10 15.04 7.79
C LEU A 91 -2.18 16.48 8.27
N SER A 92 -3.19 17.21 7.81
CA SER A 92 -3.51 18.53 8.37
C SER A 92 -3.98 18.40 9.82
N LEU A 93 -3.99 19.51 10.56
CA LEU A 93 -4.52 19.54 11.93
C LEU A 93 -6.05 19.37 11.99
N ASN A 94 -6.72 19.25 10.84
CA ASN A 94 -8.14 18.94 10.71
C ASN A 94 -8.37 17.52 10.18
N LEU A 95 -7.38 16.61 10.30
CA LEU A 95 -7.43 15.22 9.84
C LEU A 95 -7.57 15.04 8.31
N GLU A 96 -7.20 16.03 7.52
CA GLU A 96 -7.21 15.92 6.06
C GLU A 96 -5.87 15.34 5.57
N THR A 97 -5.92 14.41 4.61
CA THR A 97 -4.70 13.90 3.97
C THR A 97 -4.13 14.94 3.01
N LEU A 98 -2.93 15.44 3.32
CA LEU A 98 -2.17 16.35 2.45
C LEU A 98 -1.38 15.56 1.40
N GLU A 99 -0.73 14.49 1.84
CA GLU A 99 0.02 13.56 1.01
C GLU A 99 0.12 12.21 1.72
N GLN A 100 0.04 11.10 0.99
CA GLN A 100 0.16 9.76 1.53
C GLN A 100 0.86 8.83 0.54
N ASN A 101 1.83 8.07 1.02
CA ASN A 101 2.41 6.91 0.35
C ASN A 101 1.93 5.66 1.08
N HIS A 102 1.31 4.76 0.34
CA HIS A 102 0.81 3.48 0.85
C HIS A 102 1.42 2.36 0.01
N HIS A 103 2.15 1.47 0.66
CA HIS A 103 2.80 0.31 0.04
C HIS A 103 2.30 -0.96 0.71
N GLU A 104 1.80 -1.89 -0.10
CA GLU A 104 1.46 -3.23 0.34
C GLU A 104 2.25 -4.24 -0.49
N TYR A 105 2.74 -5.28 0.15
CA TYR A 105 3.51 -6.30 -0.54
C TYR A 105 3.24 -7.70 0.00
N VAL A 106 3.37 -8.66 -0.90
CA VAL A 106 3.60 -10.07 -0.61
C VAL A 106 4.81 -10.47 -1.44
N LYS A 107 5.90 -10.85 -0.77
CA LYS A 107 7.17 -11.20 -1.43
C LYS A 107 7.02 -12.44 -2.32
N ASP A 108 8.10 -12.77 -3.00
CA ASP A 108 8.20 -13.91 -3.94
C ASP A 108 7.20 -13.75 -5.08
N HIS A 109 7.20 -12.55 -5.67
CA HIS A 109 6.58 -12.28 -6.96
C HIS A 109 5.04 -12.39 -6.96
N ARG A 110 4.40 -12.27 -5.80
CA ARG A 110 2.95 -12.41 -5.66
C ARG A 110 2.20 -11.09 -5.79
N LEU A 111 2.66 -10.03 -5.11
CA LEU A 111 1.99 -8.73 -5.11
C LEU A 111 2.93 -7.59 -4.64
N ASP A 112 2.97 -6.49 -5.39
CA ASP A 112 3.54 -5.20 -4.95
C ASP A 112 2.57 -4.08 -5.34
N ARG A 113 1.89 -3.47 -4.38
CA ARG A 113 0.92 -2.40 -4.59
C ARG A 113 1.41 -1.11 -3.97
N LYS A 114 1.59 -0.08 -4.78
CA LYS A 114 1.99 1.26 -4.34
C LYS A 114 0.91 2.25 -4.72
N CYS A 115 0.45 3.03 -3.75
CA CYS A 115 -0.54 4.06 -3.91
C CYS A 115 0.00 5.36 -3.36
N HIS A 116 0.09 6.38 -4.21
CA HIS A 116 0.43 7.74 -3.84
C HIS A 116 -0.82 8.60 -3.93
N MET A 117 -1.16 9.29 -2.85
CA MET A 117 -2.29 10.21 -2.78
C MET A 117 -1.75 11.59 -2.44
N VAL A 118 -2.21 12.63 -3.12
CA VAL A 118 -1.75 14.00 -2.86
C VAL A 118 -2.88 15.00 -3.07
N GLN A 119 -3.01 15.95 -2.15
CA GLN A 119 -3.97 17.04 -2.27
C GLN A 119 -3.45 18.11 -3.24
N ARG A 120 -4.25 18.41 -4.27
CA ARG A 120 -4.03 19.46 -5.27
C ARG A 120 -5.33 20.21 -5.51
N ASP A 121 -5.31 21.53 -5.33
CA ASP A 121 -6.46 22.42 -5.61
C ASP A 121 -7.78 21.97 -4.96
N GLY A 122 -7.71 21.49 -3.71
CA GLY A 122 -8.86 20.99 -2.96
C GLY A 122 -9.35 19.59 -3.36
N GLN A 123 -8.67 18.93 -4.29
CA GLN A 123 -8.97 17.56 -4.73
C GLN A 123 -7.87 16.60 -4.32
N LEU A 124 -8.23 15.34 -4.06
CA LEU A 124 -7.26 14.28 -3.81
C LEU A 124 -6.93 13.56 -5.12
N VAL A 125 -5.70 13.68 -5.58
CA VAL A 125 -5.20 12.94 -6.74
C VAL A 125 -4.60 11.62 -6.25
N VAL A 126 -5.07 10.51 -6.81
CA VAL A 126 -4.64 9.15 -6.41
C VAL A 126 -3.96 8.48 -7.60
N ASN A 127 -2.72 8.05 -7.41
CA ASN A 127 -1.98 7.22 -8.35
C ASN A 127 -1.73 5.86 -7.71
N LYS A 128 -2.22 4.79 -8.33
CA LYS A 128 -2.08 3.42 -7.82
C LYS A 128 -1.45 2.52 -8.87
N ILE A 129 -0.36 1.88 -8.49
CA ILE A 129 0.38 0.89 -9.28
C ILE A 129 0.26 -0.44 -8.56
N THR A 130 -0.23 -1.48 -9.24
CA THR A 130 -0.30 -2.83 -8.70
C THR A 130 0.50 -3.77 -9.60
N THR A 131 1.60 -4.30 -9.10
CA THR A 131 2.36 -5.36 -9.76
C THR A 131 1.85 -6.70 -9.23
N VAL A 132 1.34 -7.55 -10.12
CA VAL A 132 0.85 -8.89 -9.76
C VAL A 132 1.58 -9.90 -10.63
N GLY A 133 2.25 -10.86 -9.99
CA GLY A 133 3.01 -11.87 -10.71
C GLY A 133 4.33 -11.33 -11.26
N GLU A 134 5.41 -11.99 -10.88
CA GLU A 134 6.67 -11.95 -11.59
C GLU A 134 7.06 -13.39 -11.92
N ARG A 135 7.14 -13.71 -13.21
CA ARG A 135 7.37 -15.06 -13.69
C ARG A 135 8.75 -15.12 -14.32
N GLU A 136 9.61 -15.96 -13.77
CA GLU A 136 10.87 -16.31 -14.42
C GLU A 136 10.57 -17.01 -15.74
N LEU A 137 11.08 -16.44 -16.84
CA LEU A 137 11.02 -17.05 -18.16
C LEU A 137 12.20 -18.00 -18.41
N GLY A 138 13.16 -18.04 -17.47
CA GLY A 138 14.37 -18.82 -17.53
C GLY A 138 15.46 -18.20 -18.41
N CYS A 139 16.57 -18.91 -18.53
CA CYS A 139 17.66 -18.54 -19.43
C CYS A 139 17.32 -18.90 -20.88
N ARG A 140 17.59 -17.99 -21.81
CA ARG A 140 17.54 -18.26 -23.26
C ARG A 140 18.73 -17.65 -23.96
N GLN A 141 19.11 -18.21 -25.11
CA GLN A 141 20.07 -17.54 -25.99
C GLN A 141 19.37 -16.44 -26.78
N GLN A 142 20.00 -15.27 -26.85
CA GLN A 142 19.51 -14.11 -27.59
C GLN A 142 20.67 -13.42 -28.29
N THR A 143 20.44 -12.99 -29.53
CA THR A 143 21.41 -12.17 -30.27
C THR A 143 21.33 -10.73 -29.79
N VAL A 144 22.46 -10.20 -29.29
CA VAL A 144 22.62 -8.80 -28.86
C VAL A 144 23.78 -8.23 -29.67
N GLY A 145 23.45 -7.37 -30.65
CA GLY A 145 24.42 -6.93 -31.65
C GLY A 145 24.80 -8.07 -32.61
N GLU A 146 26.08 -8.40 -32.71
CA GLU A 146 26.61 -9.51 -33.52
C GLU A 146 26.87 -10.78 -32.69
N GLU A 147 26.70 -10.72 -31.37
CA GLU A 147 27.01 -11.81 -30.45
C GLU A 147 25.75 -12.52 -29.97
N VAL A 148 25.87 -13.83 -29.72
CA VAL A 148 24.83 -14.65 -29.08
C VAL A 148 25.19 -14.80 -27.61
N VAL A 149 24.33 -14.28 -26.74
CA VAL A 149 24.53 -14.27 -25.29
C VAL A 149 23.37 -14.96 -24.59
N GLU A 150 23.64 -15.61 -23.47
CA GLU A 150 22.60 -16.14 -22.60
C GLU A 150 22.00 -14.99 -21.78
N VAL A 151 20.68 -14.87 -21.81
CA VAL A 151 19.93 -13.86 -21.06
C VAL A 151 18.93 -14.53 -20.14
N PHE A 152 18.74 -13.96 -18.95
CA PHE A 152 17.69 -14.37 -18.02
C PHE A 152 16.44 -13.51 -18.22
N GLY A 153 15.31 -14.16 -18.52
CA GLY A 153 14.05 -13.47 -18.79
C GLY A 153 13.15 -13.38 -17.56
N VAL A 154 12.49 -12.25 -17.41
CA VAL A 154 11.47 -11.99 -16.38
C VAL A 154 10.23 -11.38 -17.03
N GLU A 155 9.07 -11.95 -16.74
CA GLU A 155 7.77 -11.36 -17.07
C GLU A 155 7.20 -10.62 -15.85
N ARG A 156 6.71 -9.40 -16.06
CA ARG A 156 5.97 -8.64 -15.03
C ARG A 156 4.65 -8.17 -15.61
N THR A 157 3.60 -8.23 -14.79
CA THR A 157 2.31 -7.63 -15.11
C THR A 157 2.02 -6.51 -14.13
N VAL A 158 1.78 -5.31 -14.66
CA VAL A 158 1.36 -4.16 -13.89
C VAL A 158 -0.03 -3.73 -14.31
N ASP A 159 -0.89 -3.62 -13.31
CA ASP A 159 -2.24 -3.10 -13.40
C ASP A 159 -2.26 -1.67 -12.85
N LEU A 160 -2.74 -0.75 -13.68
CA LEU A 160 -2.99 0.64 -13.35
C LEU A 160 -4.51 0.82 -13.36
N VAL A 161 -5.07 1.41 -12.32
CA VAL A 161 -6.54 1.46 -12.06
C VAL A 161 -7.36 1.99 -13.23
N GLU A 162 -6.76 2.80 -14.10
CA GLU A 162 -7.43 3.43 -15.24
C GLU A 162 -6.89 2.98 -16.62
N ASP A 163 -5.92 2.06 -16.69
CA ASP A 163 -5.35 1.55 -17.94
C ASP A 163 -5.54 0.04 -18.10
N ILE A 164 -5.29 -0.45 -19.32
CA ILE A 164 -5.23 -1.89 -19.61
C ILE A 164 -3.98 -2.47 -18.93
N PRO A 165 -4.07 -3.61 -18.21
CA PRO A 165 -2.91 -4.22 -17.58
C PRO A 165 -1.80 -4.43 -18.61
N ALA A 166 -0.61 -3.91 -18.29
CA ALA A 166 0.56 -3.99 -19.14
C ALA A 166 1.42 -5.16 -18.67
N THR A 167 1.60 -6.14 -19.56
CA THR A 167 2.59 -7.21 -19.37
C THR A 167 3.79 -6.92 -20.25
N TRP A 168 4.99 -7.01 -19.69
CA TRP A 168 6.22 -6.90 -20.45
C TRP A 168 7.25 -7.93 -20.02
N HIS A 169 8.18 -8.23 -20.94
CA HIS A 169 9.30 -9.13 -20.73
C HIS A 169 10.59 -8.32 -20.65
N CYS A 170 11.31 -8.45 -19.55
CA CYS A 170 12.67 -7.93 -19.40
C CYS A 170 13.66 -9.09 -19.56
N TYR A 171 14.78 -8.85 -20.24
CA TYR A 171 15.87 -9.81 -20.37
C TYR A 171 17.16 -9.17 -19.86
N PHE A 172 17.84 -9.85 -18.96
CA PHE A 172 19.05 -9.37 -18.28
C PHE A 172 20.25 -10.20 -18.72
N LEU A 173 21.40 -9.55 -18.85
CA LEU A 173 22.67 -10.23 -19.07
C LEU A 173 23.18 -10.82 -17.75
N PRO A 174 24.11 -11.80 -17.78
CA PRO A 174 24.61 -12.44 -16.57
C PRO A 174 25.39 -11.50 -15.62
N ASP A 175 25.83 -10.35 -16.11
CA ASP A 175 26.57 -9.33 -15.36
C ASP A 175 25.68 -8.28 -14.67
N GLY A 176 24.36 -8.33 -14.86
CA GLY A 176 23.37 -7.47 -14.19
C GLY A 176 23.15 -6.15 -14.90
#